data_AF-A0A7L1SBU8-F1
#
_entry.id   AF-A0A7L1SBU8-F1
#
_cell.length_a   1.000
_cell.length_b   1.000
_cell.length_c   1.000
_cell.angle_alpha   90.00
_cell.angle_beta   90.00
_cell.angle_gamma   90.00
#
_symmetry.space_group_name_H-M   'P 1'
#
loop_
_entity.id
_entity.type
_entity.pdbx_description
1 polymer ?
#
loop_
_entity_poly.entity_id
_entity_poly.type
_entity_poly.pdbx_seq_one_letter_code
_entity_poly.pdbx_strand_id
1 'polypeptide(L)' 'AGILFTGELWEFLSFTERYPSIISNILLFGLTSALGQSFIFMTVVYFGPLTCSIITTTRKFFTILASVVLFANPISP' A
#
# COMPACT_ATOMS: atom_id res chain seq x y z
N ALA A 1 3.43 16.06 17.01
CA ALA A 1 2.81 17.11 17.85
C ALA A 1 1.38 17.42 17.40
N GLY A 2 1.09 17.59 16.11
CA GLY A 2 -0.26 17.90 15.61
C GLY A 2 -1.37 16.91 16.01
N ILE A 3 -1.12 15.60 15.92
CA ILE A 3 -2.09 14.54 16.24
C ILE A 3 -2.54 14.55 17.72
N LEU A 4 -1.65 14.97 18.62
CA LEU A 4 -1.98 15.12 20.04
C LEU A 4 -2.79 16.40 20.30
N PHE A 5 -2.56 17.45 19.50
CA PHE A 5 -3.29 18.72 19.58
C PHE A 5 -4.70 18.64 18.98
N THR A 6 -4.92 17.80 17.95
CA THR A 6 -6.21 17.63 17.29
C THR A 6 -7.15 16.67 18.03
N GLY A 7 -6.66 15.91 19.02
CA GLY A 7 -7.46 14.97 19.79
C GLY A 7 -7.82 13.65 19.06
N GLU A 8 -7.40 13.51 17.80
CA GLU A 8 -7.72 12.35 16.94
C GLU A 8 -7.19 11.03 17.50
N LEU A 9 -6.15 11.07 18.33
CA LEU A 9 -5.62 9.89 19.00
C LEU A 9 -6.67 9.22 19.89
N TRP A 10 -7.47 10.01 20.62
CA TRP A 10 -8.50 9.50 21.52
C TRP A 10 -9.68 8.90 20.73
N GLU A 11 -10.04 9.54 19.62
CA GLU A 11 -11.08 9.05 18.73
C GLU A 11 -10.66 7.71 18.08
N PHE A 12 -9.42 7.61 17.60
CA PHE A 12 -8.84 6.38 17.08
C PHE A 12 -8.81 5.25 18.12
N LEU A 13 -8.44 5.56 19.37
CA LEU A 13 -8.44 4.58 20.46
C LEU A 13 -9.85 4.05 20.74
N SER A 14 -10.84 4.94 20.84
CA SER A 14 -12.24 4.54 21.05
C SER A 14 -12.80 3.71 19.88
N PHE A 15 -12.39 4.02 18.65
CA PHE A 15 -12.76 3.27 17.45
C PHE A 15 -12.12 1.88 17.42
N THR A 16 -10.85 1.78 17.84
CA THR A 16 -10.12 0.52 17.90
C THR A 16 -10.68 -0.42 18.98
N GLU A 17 -11.10 0.12 20.13
CA GLU A 17 -11.81 -0.64 21.16
C GLU A 17 -13.16 -1.17 20.67
N ARG A 18 -13.89 -0.34 19.90
CA ARG A 18 -15.20 -0.72 19.33
C ARG A 18 -15.10 -1.74 18.19
N TYR A 19 -13.98 -1.76 17.45
CA TYR A 19 -13.73 -2.66 16.33
C TYR A 19 -12.36 -3.35 16.43
N PRO A 20 -12.21 -4.38 17.29
CA PRO A 20 -10.92 -5.02 17.55
C PRO A 20 -10.33 -5.74 16.33
N SER A 21 -11.15 -6.12 15.34
CA SER A 21 -10.66 -6.73 14.09
C SER A 21 -9.74 -5.80 13.30
N ILE A 22 -9.88 -4.49 13.45
CA ILE A 22 -9.09 -3.48 12.73
C ILE A 22 -7.61 -3.54 13.13
N ILE A 23 -7.29 -3.94 14.37
CA ILE A 23 -5.90 -4.13 14.81
C ILE A 23 -5.20 -5.16 13.92
N SER A 24 -5.89 -6.27 13.62
CA SER A 24 -5.34 -7.31 12.75
C SER A 24 -5.13 -6.81 11.33
N ASN A 25 -6.07 -6.02 10.80
CA ASN A 25 -5.94 -5.42 9.47
C ASN A 25 -4.77 -4.42 9.40
N ILE A 26 -4.60 -3.59 10.44
CA ILE A 26 -3.49 -2.63 10.55
C ILE A 26 -2.16 -3.38 10.63
N LEU A 27 -2.08 -4.44 11.44
CA LEU A 27 -0.86 -5.25 11.54
C LEU A 27 -0.53 -5.91 10.21
N LEU A 28 -1.51 -6.50 9.52
CA LEU A 28 -1.29 -7.17 8.24
C LEU A 28 -0.91 -6.17 7.14
N PHE A 29 -1.53 -4.99 7.13
CA PHE A 29 -1.15 -3.88 6.27
C PHE A 29 0.29 -3.43 6.55
N GLY A 30 0.65 -3.26 7.82
CA GLY A 30 2.00 -2.89 8.24
C GLY A 30 3.05 -3.91 7.84
N LEU A 31 2.80 -5.20 8.08
CA LEU A 31 3.68 -6.30 7.69
C LEU A 31 3.87 -6.37 6.18
N THR A 32 2.77 -6.31 5.42
CA THR A 32 2.83 -6.33 3.95
C THR A 32 3.57 -5.11 3.40
N SER A 33 3.36 -3.93 4.02
CA SER A 33 4.06 -2.70 3.66
C SER A 33 5.56 -2.82 3.94
N ALA A 34 5.97 -3.35 5.10
CA ALA A 34 7.36 -3.57 5.44
C ALA A 34 8.04 -4.54 4.46
N LEU A 35 7.41 -5.67 4.15
CA LEU A 35 7.90 -6.63 3.16
C LEU A 35 8.06 -6.01 1.77
N GLY A 36 7.06 -5.24 1.32
CA GLY A 36 7.13 -4.54 0.04
C GLY A 36 8.28 -3.53 -0.03
N GLN A 37 8.48 -2.76 1.04
CA GLN A 37 9.58 -1.79 1.13
C GLN A 37 10.95 -2.47 1.19
N SER A 38 11.07 -3.61 1.90
CA SER A 38 12.31 -4.41 1.90
C SER A 38 12.66 -4.92 0.51
N PHE A 39 11.68 -5.38 -0.28
CA PHE A 39 11.91 -5.84 -1.64
C PHE A 39 12.35 -4.71 -2.58
N ILE A 40 11.74 -3.52 -2.45
CA ILE A 40 12.14 -2.32 -3.19
C ILE A 40 13.59 -1.96 -2.84
N PHE A 41 13.93 -1.92 -1.55
CA PHE A 41 15.28 -1.61 -1.10
C PHE A 41 16.30 -2.62 -1.65
N MET A 42 16.04 -3.93 -1.54
CA MET A 42 16.89 -4.95 -2.13
C MET A 42 17.09 -4.75 -3.63
N THR A 43 16.00 -4.50 -4.37
CA THR A 43 16.04 -4.31 -5.82
C THR A 43 16.93 -3.12 -6.19
N VAL A 44 16.82 -2.01 -5.46
CA VAL A 44 17.65 -0.82 -5.68
C VAL A 44 19.12 -1.10 -5.37
N VAL A 45 19.41 -1.84 -4.30
CA VAL A 45 20.80 -2.17 -3.90
C VAL A 45 21.48 -3.08 -4.91
N TYR A 46 20.80 -4.11 -5.41
CA TYR A 46 21.40 -5.10 -6.32
C TYR A 46 21.36 -4.69 -7.80
N PHE A 47 20.28 -4.07 -8.26
CA PHE A 47 20.05 -3.78 -9.68
C PHE A 47 19.95 -2.29 -10.01
N GLY A 48 20.14 -1.43 -9.00
CA GLY A 48 20.01 0.01 -9.15
C GLY A 48 18.56 0.51 -9.19
N PRO A 49 18.38 1.83 -9.08
CA PRO A 49 17.06 2.47 -9.06
C PRO A 49 16.30 2.38 -10.39
N LEU A 50 17.02 2.25 -11.52
CA LEU A 50 16.41 2.16 -12.85
C LEU A 50 15.58 0.87 -12.99
N THR A 51 16.12 -0.26 -12.54
CA THR A 51 15.46 -1.57 -12.57
C THR A 51 14.25 -1.59 -11.66
N CYS A 52 14.34 -0.98 -10.47
CA CYS A 52 13.19 -0.84 -9.58
C CYS A 52 12.05 -0.04 -10.24
N SER A 53 12.36 1.05 -10.95
CA SER A 53 11.36 1.84 -11.67
C SER A 53 10.63 0.99 -12.72
N ILE A 54 11.39 0.26 -13.55
CA ILE A 54 10.83 -0.65 -14.57
C ILE A 54 9.91 -1.70 -13.94
N ILE A 55 10.34 -2.35 -12.86
CA ILE A 55 9.51 -3.36 -12.17
C ILE A 55 8.18 -2.74 -11.68
N THR A 56 8.23 -1.54 -11.08
CA THR A 56 7.00 -0.89 -10.59
C THR A 56 6.06 -0.45 -11.71
N THR A 57 6.58 0.01 -12.86
CA THR A 57 5.77 0.42 -14.01
C THR A 57 5.16 -0.78 -14.72
N THR A 58 5.93 -1.85 -14.90
CA THR A 58 5.43 -3.12 -15.44
C THR A 58 4.31 -3.69 -14.58
N ARG A 59 4.47 -3.69 -13.25
CA ARG A 59 3.40 -4.11 -12.31
C ARG A 59 2.13 -3.28 -12.51
N LYS A 60 2.25 -1.94 -12.54
CA LYS A 60 1.09 -1.04 -12.75
C LYS A 60 0.42 -1.30 -14.10
N PHE A 61 1.21 -1.46 -15.16
CA PHE A 61 0.70 -1.74 -16.49
C PHE A 61 -0.10 -3.05 -16.54
N PHE A 62 0.43 -4.14 -15.97
CA PHE A 62 -0.29 -5.41 -15.91
C PHE A 62 -1.57 -5.33 -15.08
N THR A 63 -1.58 -4.58 -13.98
CA THR A 63 -2.81 -4.34 -13.21
C THR A 63 -3.87 -3.61 -14.03
N ILE A 64 -3.48 -2.60 -14.82
CA ILE A 64 -4.39 -1.89 -15.73
C ILE A 64 -4.91 -2.85 -16.80
N LEU A 65 -4.03 -3.63 -17.43
CA LEU A 65 -4.40 -4.62 -18.44
C LEU A 65 -5.39 -5.64 -17.88
N ALA A 66 -5.09 -6.21 -16.70
CA ALA A 66 -5.96 -7.16 -16.02
C ALA A 66 -7.32 -6.54 -15.68
N SER A 67 -7.35 -5.28 -15.21
CA SER A 67 -8.59 -4.55 -14.96
C SER A 67 -9.45 -4.43 -16.22
N VAL A 68 -8.85 -4.07 -17.35
CA VAL A 68 -9.56 -3.91 -18.63
C VAL A 68 -10.09 -5.25 -19.14
N VAL A 69 -9.29 -6.32 -19.05
CA VAL A 69 -9.70 -7.67 -19.47
C VAL A 69 -10.84 -8.21 -18.60
N LEU A 70 -10.80 -7.96 -17.29
CA LEU A 70 -11.82 -8.47 -16.35
C LEU A 70 -13.10 -7.63 -16.32
N PHE A 71 -13.00 -6.31 -16.43
CA PHE A 71 -14.16 -5.41 -16.33
C PHE A 71 -14.73 -4.96 -17.68
N ALA A 72 -14.08 -5.26 -18.82
CA ALA A 72 -14.53 -4.96 -20.19
C ALA A 72 -15.02 -3.51 -20.43
N ASN A 73 -14.69 -2.57 -19.54
CA ASN A 73 -15.07 -1.17 -19.68
C ASN A 73 -14.07 -0.50 -20.63
N PRO A 74 -14.54 0.25 -21.65
CA PRO A 74 -13.66 0.95 -22.57
C PRO A 74 -12.80 1.93 -21.78
N ILE A 75 -11.50 1.93 -22.06
CA ILE A 75 -10.57 2.95 -21.57
C ILE A 75 -10.95 4.24 -22.30
N SER A 76 -11.96 4.96 -21.80
CA SER A 76 -12.22 6.32 -22.25
C SER A 76 -11.02 7.18 -21.85
N PRO A 77 -10.48 7.98 -22.78
CA PRO A 77 -9.30 8.81 -22.55
C PRO A 77 -9.48 9.81 -21.40
#